data_AF-A0A3M9MUH9-F1
#
_entry.id   AF-A0A3M9MUH9-F1
#
_cell.length_a   1.000
_cell.length_b   1.000
_cell.length_c   1.000
_cell.angle_alpha   90.00
_cell.angle_beta   90.00
_cell.angle_gamma   90.00
#
_symmetry.space_group_name_H-M   'P 1'
#
loop_
_entity.id
_entity.type
_entity.pdbx_description
1 polymer ?
#
loop_
_entity_poly.entity_id
_entity_poly.type
_entity_poly.pdbx_seq_one_letter_code
_entity_poly.pdbx_strand_id
1 'polypeptide(L)' 'MKMTEEEFDDKLVETLDAFLVSMAESEDVNLDKFYTMTCLLENLRFFSPVLYSALKAKE' A
#
# COMPACT_ATOMS: atom_id res chain seq x y z
N MET A 1 -6.29 -6.05 -16.72
CA MET A 1 -5.16 -5.17 -16.37
C MET A 1 -3.97 -5.51 -17.26
N LYS A 2 -3.12 -4.53 -17.64
CA LYS A 2 -1.94 -4.77 -18.51
C LYS A 2 -0.68 -5.28 -17.80
N MET A 3 -0.64 -5.22 -16.47
CA MET A 3 0.50 -5.71 -15.65
C MET A 3 0.22 -7.12 -15.10
N THR A 4 1.27 -7.87 -14.75
CA THR A 4 1.18 -9.15 -14.05
C THR A 4 0.79 -8.98 -12.58
N GLU A 5 0.48 -10.08 -11.89
CA GLU A 5 0.17 -10.06 -10.46
C GLU A 5 1.40 -9.70 -9.62
N GLU A 6 2.57 -10.22 -10.00
CA GLU A 6 3.86 -9.90 -9.36
C GLU A 6 4.22 -8.42 -9.55
N GLU A 7 4.11 -7.90 -10.78
CA GLU A 7 4.35 -6.48 -11.07
C GLU A 7 3.38 -5.55 -10.33
N PHE A 8 2.16 -6.02 -10.08
CA PHE A 8 1.19 -5.27 -9.27
C PHE A 8 1.58 -5.29 -7.80
N ASP A 9 1.98 -6.44 -7.27
CA ASP A 9 2.40 -6.58 -5.86
C ASP A 9 3.59 -5.68 -5.56
N ASP A 10 4.63 -5.73 -6.41
CA ASP A 10 5.83 -4.90 -6.26
C ASP A 10 5.46 -3.40 -6.22
N LYS A 11 4.63 -2.95 -7.17
CA LYS A 11 4.18 -1.55 -7.22
C LYS A 11 3.30 -1.16 -6.06
N LEU A 12 2.46 -2.09 -5.58
CA LEU A 12 1.63 -1.85 -4.41
C LEU A 12 2.53 -1.62 -3.19
N VAL A 13 3.51 -2.50 -2.98
CA VAL A 13 4.48 -2.37 -1.87
C VAL A 13 5.24 -1.06 -1.96
N GLU A 14 5.81 -0.73 -3.12
CA GLU A 14 6.51 0.54 -3.34
C GLU A 14 5.62 1.76 -3.02
N THR A 15 4.34 1.70 -3.39
CA THR A 15 3.38 2.78 -3.13
C THR A 15 3.06 2.91 -1.64
N LEU A 16 2.85 1.79 -0.94
CA LEU A 16 2.56 1.78 0.49
C LEU A 16 3.76 2.30 1.29
N ASP A 17 4.98 1.88 0.93
CA ASP A 17 6.22 2.35 1.55
C ASP A 17 6.43 3.85 1.31
N ALA A 18 6.25 4.33 0.07
CA ALA A 18 6.36 5.75 -0.24
C ALA A 18 5.35 6.60 0.55
N PHE A 19 4.14 6.09 0.79
CA PHE A 19 3.15 6.76 1.61
C PHE A 19 3.61 6.86 3.07
N LEU A 20 4.15 5.78 3.65
CA LEU A 20 4.69 5.80 5.01
C LEU A 20 5.88 6.74 5.14
N VAL A 21 6.81 6.74 4.18
CA VAL A 21 7.94 7.68 4.14
C VAL A 21 7.43 9.12 4.14
N SER A 22 6.47 9.44 3.26
CA SER A 22 5.89 10.78 3.20
C SER A 22 5.22 11.20 4.51
N MET A 23 4.58 10.27 5.24
CA MET A 23 4.04 10.56 6.57
C MET A 23 5.13 10.82 7.60
N ALA A 24 6.21 10.04 7.57
CA ALA A 24 7.31 10.13 8.52
C ALA A 24 8.14 11.41 8.33
N GLU A 25 8.27 11.89 7.09
CA GLU A 25 8.99 13.12 6.74
C GLU A 25 8.17 14.40 6.98
N SER A 26 6.89 14.27 7.36
CA SER A 26 6.05 15.42 7.68
C SER A 26 6.51 16.12 8.96
N GLU A 27 6.70 17.45 8.91
CA GLU A 27 7.04 18.26 10.09
C GLU A 27 5.99 18.15 11.22
N ASP A 28 4.74 17.85 10.85
CA ASP A 28 3.59 17.69 11.75
C ASP A 28 3.27 16.22 12.05
N VAL A 29 4.25 15.31 11.91
CA VAL A 29 4.02 13.88 12.12
C VAL A 29 3.44 13.61 13.51
N ASN A 30 2.25 13.01 13.53
CA ASN A 30 1.64 12.51 14.75
C ASN A 30 1.97 11.02 14.89
N LEU A 31 2.76 10.67 15.92
CA LEU A 31 3.30 9.31 16.10
C LEU A 31 2.22 8.24 16.25
N ASP A 32 1.15 8.53 16.97
CA ASP A 32 0.05 7.57 17.18
C ASP A 32 -0.68 7.27 15.87
N LYS A 33 -0.95 8.32 15.08
CA LYS A 33 -1.56 8.18 13.75
C LYS A 33 -0.61 7.47 12.79
N PHE A 34 0.67 7.82 12.80
CA PHE A 34 1.68 7.17 11.98
C PHE A 34 1.72 5.66 12.24
N TYR A 35 1.87 5.26 13.51
CA TYR A 35 1.89 3.85 13.89
C TYR A 35 0.62 3.11 13.47
N THR A 36 -0.55 3.72 13.72
CA THR A 36 -1.84 3.14 13.32
C THR A 36 -1.90 2.92 11.80
N MET A 37 -1.44 3.89 11.02
CA MET A 37 -1.40 3.79 9.56
C MET A 37 -0.39 2.78 9.07
N THR A 38 0.81 2.69 9.65
CA THR A 38 1.78 1.64 9.37
C THR A 38 1.14 0.25 9.55
N CYS A 39 0.50 0.00 10.70
CA CYS A 39 -0.18 -1.27 10.92
C CYS A 39 -1.28 -1.54 9.88
N LEU A 40 -2.05 -0.53 9.49
CA LEU A 40 -3.12 -0.69 8.51
C LEU A 40 -2.57 -1.02 7.11
N LEU A 41 -1.55 -0.29 6.64
CA LEU A 41 -1.00 -0.45 5.29
C LEU A 41 -0.20 -1.74 5.15
N GLU A 42 0.55 -2.14 6.18
CA GLU A 42 1.22 -3.45 6.20
C GLU A 42 0.20 -4.59 6.14
N ASN A 43 -0.94 -4.45 6.82
CA ASN A 43 -2.03 -5.43 6.71
C ASN A 43 -2.67 -5.41 5.32
N LEU A 44 -2.81 -4.24 4.69
CA LEU A 44 -3.35 -4.10 3.34
C LEU A 44 -2.50 -4.82 2.30
N ARG A 45 -1.16 -4.83 2.46
CA ARG A 45 -0.23 -5.56 1.57
C ARG A 45 -0.60 -7.04 1.44
N PHE A 46 -1.01 -7.71 2.52
CA PHE A 46 -1.42 -9.13 2.47
C PHE A 46 -2.63 -9.37 1.55
N PHE A 47 -3.43 -8.34 1.26
CA PHE A 47 -4.58 -8.43 0.36
C PHE A 47 -4.24 -8.14 -1.09
N SER A 48 -2.97 -7.97 -1.45
CA SER A 48 -2.52 -7.71 -2.82
C SER A 48 -3.15 -8.62 -3.89
N PRO A 49 -3.20 -9.97 -3.71
CA PRO A 49 -3.85 -10.86 -4.70
C PRO A 49 -5.35 -10.60 -4.87
N VAL A 50 -6.02 -10.20 -3.79
CA VAL A 50 -7.45 -9.87 -3.78
C VAL A 50 -7.69 -8.55 -4.52
N LEU A 51 -6.85 -7.54 -4.27
CA LEU A 51 -6.90 -6.25 -4.95
C LEU A 51 -6.65 -6.39 -6.46
N TYR A 52 -5.61 -7.16 -6.84
CA TYR A 52 -5.33 -7.48 -8.23
C TYR A 52 -6.52 -8.15 -8.92
N SER A 53 -7.10 -9.16 -8.28
CA SER A 53 -8.26 -9.89 -8.80
C SER A 53 -9.48 -9.00 -8.96
N ALA A 54 -9.76 -8.13 -7.97
CA ALA A 54 -10.89 -7.21 -8.00
C ALA A 54 -10.75 -6.15 -9.11
N LEU A 55 -9.55 -5.61 -9.31
CA LEU A 55 -9.26 -4.65 -10.36
C LEU A 55 -9.33 -5.29 -11.74
N LYS A 56 -8.80 -6.51 -11.90
CA LYS A 56 -8.87 -7.27 -13.14
C LYS A 56 -10.31 -7.63 -13.53
N ALA A 57 -11.17 -7.94 -12.57
CA ALA A 57 -12.58 -8.25 -12.81
C ALA A 57 -13.42 -7.03 -13.24
N LYS A 58 -12.92 -5.82 -13.00
CA LYS A 58 -13.59 -4.56 -13.32
C LYS A 58 -13.24 -4.02 -14.72
N GLU A 59 -12.16 -4.51 -15.32
CA GLU A 59 -11.77 -4.21 -16.70
C GLU A 59 -12.45 -5.15 -17.70
#